data_AF-A0A1C0VDQ7-F1
#
_entry.id   AF-A0A1C0VDQ7-F1
#
_cell.length_a   1.000
_cell.length_b   1.000
_cell.length_c   1.000
_cell.angle_alpha   90.00
_cell.angle_beta   90.00
_cell.angle_gamma   90.00
#
_symmetry.space_group_name_H-M   'P 1'
#
loop_
_entity.id
_entity.type
_entity.pdbx_description
1 polymer ?
#
loop_
_entity_poly.entity_id
_entity_poly.type
_entity_poly.pdbx_seq_one_letter_code
_entity_poly.pdbx_strand_id
1 'polypeptide(L)'
;MIARKNSPQYVTDLEEIYGGPTQSLLGSAVFYEVLKPEDDLSYVALKKYKYFVGKHWSKAYRDAWKMVYGRSIDAPRAIISELRSLNDFQAELSASLILDNIDDAEAGQRALVAAFDDPKTIELTIHKMGDGEAISGLVISGRHANGEATFLVSIGD
;
A
#
# COMPACT_ATOMS: atom_id res chain seq x y z
N MET A 1 -18.97 10.11 -1.60
CA MET A 1 -17.50 10.08 -1.51
C MET A 1 -17.00 11.46 -1.90
N ILE A 2 -16.25 12.15 -1.04
CA ILE A 2 -15.65 13.45 -1.40
C ILE A 2 -14.23 13.14 -1.83
N ALA A 3 -13.96 13.09 -3.13
CA ALA A 3 -12.61 13.17 -3.65
C ALA A 3 -11.94 14.40 -3.02
N ARG A 4 -10.80 14.22 -2.33
CA ARG A 4 -10.07 15.37 -1.80
C ARG A 4 -9.68 16.23 -3.00
N LYS A 5 -10.08 17.50 -2.99
CA LYS A 5 -10.11 18.44 -4.12
C LYS A 5 -8.78 18.64 -4.90
N ASN A 6 -7.69 17.96 -4.52
CA ASN A 6 -6.34 18.10 -5.09
C ASN A 6 -5.56 16.76 -5.24
N SER A 7 -6.20 15.58 -5.11
CA SER A 7 -5.48 14.32 -5.35
C SER A 7 -5.26 14.10 -6.86
N PRO A 8 -4.09 13.61 -7.30
CA PRO A 8 -3.87 13.20 -8.69
C PRO A 8 -4.84 12.09 -9.14
N GLN A 9 -5.02 11.96 -10.46
CA GLN A 9 -5.97 10.97 -11.02
C GLN A 9 -5.63 9.54 -10.59
N TYR A 10 -4.36 9.14 -10.63
CA TYR A 10 -3.93 7.79 -10.23
C TYR A 10 -4.27 7.44 -8.77
N VAL A 11 -4.34 8.44 -7.88
CA VAL A 11 -4.80 8.26 -6.50
C VAL A 11 -6.30 8.04 -6.46
N THR A 12 -7.04 8.85 -7.24
CA THR A 12 -8.51 8.75 -7.32
C THR A 12 -8.92 7.38 -7.88
N ASP A 13 -8.23 6.91 -8.91
CA ASP A 13 -8.46 5.58 -9.50
C ASP A 13 -8.21 4.46 -8.48
N LEU A 14 -7.15 4.58 -7.66
CA LEU A 14 -6.92 3.64 -6.56
C LEU A 14 -8.00 3.72 -5.48
N GLU A 15 -8.43 4.93 -5.08
CA GLU A 15 -9.48 5.13 -4.07
C GLU A 15 -10.85 4.58 -4.52
N GLU A 16 -11.15 4.62 -5.81
CA GLU A 16 -12.39 4.04 -6.37
C GLU A 16 -12.42 2.51 -6.26
N ILE A 17 -11.27 1.85 -6.35
CA ILE A 17 -11.15 0.39 -6.26
C ILE A 17 -10.98 -0.08 -4.81
N TYR A 18 -10.03 0.51 -4.08
CA TYR A 18 -9.60 0.05 -2.76
C TYR A 18 -10.15 0.88 -1.59
N GLY A 19 -10.96 1.89 -1.88
CA GLY A 19 -11.53 2.80 -0.88
C GLY A 19 -10.57 3.92 -0.47
N GLY A 20 -11.15 5.07 -0.13
CA GLY A 20 -10.41 6.21 0.41
C GLY A 20 -9.96 6.03 1.86
N PRO A 21 -9.31 7.05 2.45
CA PRO A 21 -8.83 7.01 3.82
C PRO A 21 -9.93 6.67 4.83
N THR A 22 -9.79 5.56 5.53
CA THR A 22 -10.74 5.09 6.55
C THR A 22 -10.03 4.40 7.72
N GLN A 23 -10.78 4.13 8.79
CA GLN A 23 -10.35 3.23 9.87
C GLN A 23 -11.19 1.95 9.82
N SER A 24 -10.52 0.80 9.74
CA SER A 24 -11.15 -0.52 9.74
C SER A 24 -10.19 -1.57 10.30
N LEU A 25 -10.74 -2.70 10.76
CA LEU A 25 -9.95 -3.87 11.14
C LEU A 25 -9.58 -4.71 9.91
N LEU A 26 -10.44 -4.74 8.89
CA LEU A 26 -10.31 -5.52 7.66
C LEU A 26 -10.61 -4.67 6.42
N GLY A 27 -10.14 -5.13 5.26
CA GLY A 27 -10.31 -4.46 3.97
C GLY A 27 -9.14 -3.55 3.63
N SER A 28 -9.40 -2.56 2.78
CA SER A 28 -8.36 -1.69 2.24
C SER A 28 -8.66 -0.20 2.44
N ALA A 29 -7.60 0.61 2.34
CA ALA A 29 -7.68 2.06 2.29
C ALA A 29 -6.47 2.63 1.57
N VAL A 30 -6.72 3.62 0.72
CA VAL A 30 -5.71 4.41 0.04
C VAL A 30 -5.51 5.73 0.78
N PHE A 31 -4.25 6.11 0.95
CA PHE A 31 -3.86 7.40 1.53
C PHE A 31 -2.92 8.13 0.60
N TYR A 32 -3.02 9.46 0.61
CA TYR A 32 -2.17 10.34 -0.17
C TYR A 32 -1.75 11.55 0.65
N GLU A 33 -0.48 11.93 0.52
CA GLU A 33 0.08 13.18 1.01
C GLU A 33 1.35 13.57 0.25
N VAL A 34 1.81 14.82 0.42
CA VAL A 34 3.11 15.27 -0.11
C VAL A 34 4.11 15.30 1.03
N LEU A 35 5.16 14.50 0.89
CA LEU A 35 6.24 14.34 1.87
C LEU A 35 7.38 15.32 1.62
N LYS A 36 8.02 15.74 2.71
CA LYS A 36 9.28 16.49 2.64
C LYS A 36 10.44 15.55 2.27
N PRO A 37 11.51 16.04 1.63
CA PRO A 37 12.67 15.24 1.26
C PRO A 37 13.20 14.34 2.39
N GLU A 38 13.21 14.85 3.62
CA GLU A 38 13.71 14.16 4.82
C GLU A 38 12.73 13.17 5.47
N ASP A 39 11.47 13.12 5.04
CA ASP A 39 10.50 12.17 5.59
C ASP A 39 10.84 10.73 5.16
N ASP A 40 10.84 9.81 6.12
CA ASP A 40 11.04 8.38 5.89
C ASP A 40 9.72 7.71 5.45
N LEU A 41 9.71 7.15 4.24
CA LEU A 41 8.51 6.58 3.63
C LEU A 41 7.93 5.44 4.46
N SER A 42 8.79 4.57 5.01
CA SER A 42 8.39 3.41 5.81
C SER A 42 7.75 3.83 7.14
N TYR A 43 8.27 4.87 7.77
CA TYR A 43 7.73 5.45 9.00
C TYR A 43 6.38 6.12 8.77
N VAL A 44 6.23 6.84 7.64
CA VAL A 44 4.93 7.41 7.26
C VAL A 44 3.92 6.30 6.93
N ALA A 45 4.33 5.26 6.21
CA ALA A 45 3.49 4.09 5.91
C ALA A 45 3.00 3.42 7.21
N LEU A 46 3.88 3.25 8.20
CA LEU A 46 3.50 2.73 9.52
C LEU A 46 2.47 3.62 10.23
N LYS A 47 2.54 4.95 10.08
CA LYS A 47 1.49 5.85 10.59
C LYS A 47 0.15 5.63 9.90
N LYS A 48 0.13 5.37 8.58
CA LYS A 48 -1.11 5.05 7.84
C LYS A 48 -1.71 3.73 8.29
N TYR A 49 -0.88 2.71 8.43
CA TYR A 49 -1.29 1.42 8.99
C TYR A 49 -1.87 1.58 10.40
N LYS A 50 -1.15 2.26 11.30
CA LYS A 50 -1.63 2.53 12.66
C LYS A 50 -2.94 3.32 12.68
N TYR A 51 -3.10 4.29 11.78
CA TYR A 51 -4.35 5.04 11.64
C TYR A 51 -5.48 4.11 11.19
N PHE A 52 -5.24 3.30 10.15
CA PHE A 52 -6.23 2.40 9.57
C PHE A 52 -6.79 1.42 10.62
N VAL A 53 -5.92 0.72 11.35
CA VAL A 53 -6.39 -0.23 12.39
C VAL A 53 -6.94 0.47 13.64
N GLY A 54 -6.64 1.76 13.82
CA GLY A 54 -7.23 2.62 14.84
C GLY A 54 -7.12 2.04 16.25
N LYS A 55 -8.28 1.85 16.90
CA LYS A 55 -8.37 1.33 18.28
C LYS A 55 -7.82 -0.10 18.45
N HIS A 56 -7.65 -0.84 17.36
CA HIS A 56 -7.12 -2.21 17.38
C HIS A 56 -5.59 -2.26 17.40
N TRP A 57 -4.92 -1.13 17.20
CA TRP A 57 -3.46 -1.04 17.25
C TRP A 57 -2.91 -1.59 18.58
N SER A 58 -2.03 -2.59 18.47
CA SER A 58 -1.39 -3.22 19.63
C SER A 58 0.11 -3.46 19.38
N LYS A 59 0.82 -3.98 20.39
CA LYS A 59 2.23 -4.38 20.24
C LYS A 59 2.40 -5.45 19.16
N ALA A 60 1.46 -6.38 19.03
CA ALA A 60 1.55 -7.44 18.04
C ALA A 60 1.52 -6.89 16.60
N TYR A 61 0.66 -5.89 16.35
CA TYR A 61 0.59 -5.18 15.07
C TYR A 61 1.90 -4.48 14.70
N ARG A 62 2.57 -3.92 15.71
CA ARG A 62 3.90 -3.30 15.55
C ARG A 62 4.99 -4.33 15.29
N ASP A 63 4.97 -5.44 16.02
CA ASP A 63 6.02 -6.47 15.94
C ASP A 63 5.93 -7.27 14.62
N ALA A 64 4.73 -7.39 14.04
CA ALA A 64 4.52 -8.01 12.72
C ALA A 64 4.98 -7.12 11.54
N TRP A 65 5.13 -5.80 11.75
CA TRP A 65 5.54 -4.86 10.71
C TRP A 65 6.95 -5.16 10.21
N LYS A 66 7.07 -5.58 8.94
CA LYS A 66 8.37 -5.90 8.33
C LYS A 66 8.36 -5.58 6.84
N MET A 67 9.42 -4.90 6.38
CA MET A 67 9.64 -4.72 4.95
C MET A 67 9.92 -6.07 4.30
N VAL A 68 9.13 -6.42 3.28
CA VAL A 68 9.27 -7.66 2.50
C VAL A 68 9.81 -7.39 1.10
N TYR A 69 9.70 -6.14 0.63
CA TYR A 69 10.25 -5.72 -0.65
C TYR A 69 10.59 -4.22 -0.64
N GLY A 70 11.70 -3.87 -1.29
CA GLY A 70 12.05 -2.51 -1.64
C GLY A 70 12.57 -2.50 -3.07
N ARG A 71 12.02 -1.64 -3.92
CA ARG A 71 12.40 -1.57 -5.34
C ARG A 71 13.79 -0.94 -5.45
N SER A 72 14.72 -1.67 -6.09
CA SER A 72 16.01 -1.09 -6.47
C SER A 72 15.83 -0.03 -7.55
N ILE A 73 16.68 1.00 -7.57
CA ILE A 73 16.61 2.09 -8.54
C ILE A 73 16.71 1.62 -10.00
N ASP A 74 17.43 0.52 -10.23
CA ASP A 74 17.65 -0.09 -11.56
C ASP A 74 16.65 -1.21 -11.88
N ALA A 75 15.76 -1.56 -10.96
CA ALA A 75 14.78 -2.61 -11.19
C ALA A 75 13.72 -2.15 -12.22
N PRO A 76 13.22 -3.06 -13.08
CA PRO A 76 12.03 -2.80 -13.88
C PRO A 76 10.87 -2.39 -12.97
N ARG A 77 10.14 -1.34 -13.36
CA ARG A 77 8.92 -0.91 -12.65
C ARG A 77 7.78 -1.81 -13.10
N ALA A 78 7.47 -2.81 -12.30
CA ALA A 78 6.48 -3.82 -12.64
C ALA A 78 5.74 -4.31 -11.38
N ILE A 79 4.97 -3.44 -10.74
CA ILE A 79 4.36 -3.67 -9.43
C ILE A 79 3.59 -4.99 -9.33
N ILE A 80 2.92 -5.41 -10.41
CA ILE A 80 2.18 -6.67 -10.45
C ILE A 80 3.14 -7.87 -10.33
N SER A 81 4.22 -7.87 -11.10
CA SER A 81 5.25 -8.92 -11.03
C SER A 81 5.99 -8.88 -9.70
N GLU A 82 6.27 -7.70 -9.18
CA GLU A 82 6.92 -7.50 -7.87
C GLU A 82 6.09 -8.11 -6.74
N LEU A 83 4.78 -7.83 -6.70
CA LEU A 83 3.82 -8.41 -5.76
C LEU A 83 3.72 -9.93 -5.87
N ARG A 84 3.69 -10.47 -7.10
CA ARG A 84 3.66 -11.93 -7.32
C ARG A 84 4.99 -12.63 -7.00
N SER A 85 6.07 -11.88 -6.83
CA SER A 85 7.42 -12.42 -6.57
C SER A 85 7.87 -12.29 -5.11
N LEU A 86 6.97 -11.87 -4.21
CA LEU A 86 7.29 -11.69 -2.79
C LEU A 86 7.75 -13.02 -2.17
N ASN A 87 8.97 -13.03 -1.62
CA ASN A 87 9.55 -14.20 -0.98
C ASN A 87 9.15 -14.32 0.51
N ASP A 88 7.85 -14.19 0.79
CA ASP A 88 7.23 -14.39 2.10
C ASP A 88 5.80 -14.90 1.87
N PHE A 89 5.50 -16.11 2.34
CA PHE A 89 4.25 -16.80 2.02
C PHE A 89 2.99 -16.01 2.42
N GLN A 90 3.00 -15.37 3.60
CA GLN A 90 1.87 -14.57 4.07
C GLN A 90 1.72 -13.28 3.24
N ALA A 91 2.85 -12.69 2.83
CA ALA A 91 2.86 -11.54 1.94
C ALA A 91 2.33 -11.90 0.54
N GLU A 92 2.65 -13.08 0.01
CA GLU A 92 2.17 -13.58 -1.28
C GLU A 92 0.64 -13.81 -1.28
N LEU A 93 0.10 -14.39 -0.21
CA LEU A 93 -1.35 -14.55 -0.02
C LEU A 93 -2.04 -13.18 0.04
N SER A 94 -1.48 -12.24 0.82
CA SER A 94 -1.99 -10.87 0.91
C SER A 94 -1.90 -10.12 -0.42
N ALA A 95 -0.85 -10.36 -1.22
CA ALA A 95 -0.75 -9.82 -2.57
C ALA A 95 -1.86 -10.35 -3.48
N SER A 96 -2.22 -11.63 -3.37
CA SER A 96 -3.34 -12.21 -4.11
C SER A 96 -4.68 -11.57 -3.74
N LEU A 97 -4.88 -11.18 -2.47
CA LEU A 97 -6.07 -10.43 -2.06
C LEU A 97 -6.17 -9.06 -2.76
N ILE A 98 -5.04 -8.40 -2.97
CA ILE A 98 -4.98 -7.09 -3.65
C ILE A 98 -5.16 -7.24 -5.16
N LEU A 99 -4.57 -8.28 -5.76
CA LEU A 99 -4.47 -8.45 -7.22
C LEU A 99 -5.65 -9.17 -7.84
N ASP A 100 -6.17 -10.17 -7.14
CA ASP A 100 -7.02 -11.20 -7.73
C ASP A 100 -8.38 -11.34 -6.99
N ASN A 101 -8.48 -10.95 -5.71
CA ASN A 101 -9.69 -11.08 -4.89
C ASN A 101 -10.43 -9.75 -4.65
N ILE A 102 -10.68 -9.02 -5.74
CA ILE A 102 -11.46 -7.78 -5.78
C ILE A 102 -12.48 -7.86 -6.93
N ASP A 103 -13.56 -7.07 -6.86
CA ASP A 103 -14.67 -7.15 -7.82
C ASP A 103 -14.23 -6.96 -9.28
N ASP A 104 -13.29 -6.05 -9.55
CA ASP A 104 -12.70 -5.82 -10.86
C ASP A 104 -11.16 -5.89 -10.76
N ALA A 105 -10.64 -7.11 -10.80
CA ALA A 105 -9.21 -7.41 -10.71
C ALA A 105 -8.40 -6.69 -11.80
N GLU A 106 -8.91 -6.60 -13.03
CA GLU A 106 -8.19 -5.92 -14.11
C GLU A 106 -8.10 -4.41 -13.87
N ALA A 107 -9.19 -3.78 -13.41
CA ALA A 107 -9.18 -2.37 -13.05
C ALA A 107 -8.24 -2.09 -11.89
N GLY A 108 -8.23 -2.93 -10.84
CA GLY A 108 -7.29 -2.81 -9.73
C GLY A 108 -5.84 -2.92 -10.17
N GLN A 109 -5.50 -3.90 -11.00
CA GLN A 109 -4.15 -4.05 -11.55
C GLN A 109 -3.73 -2.84 -12.39
N ARG A 110 -4.63 -2.28 -13.22
CA ARG A 110 -4.35 -1.05 -13.96
C ARG A 110 -4.12 0.15 -13.04
N ALA A 111 -4.91 0.30 -11.98
CA ALA A 111 -4.76 1.38 -11.01
C ALA A 111 -3.44 1.27 -10.22
N LEU A 112 -3.04 0.05 -9.83
CA LEU A 112 -1.74 -0.21 -9.21
C LEU A 112 -0.59 0.20 -10.13
N VAL A 113 -0.62 -0.23 -11.39
CA VAL A 113 0.40 0.14 -12.39
C VAL A 113 0.47 1.65 -12.56
N ALA A 114 -0.68 2.33 -12.71
CA ALA A 114 -0.72 3.79 -12.86
C ALA A 114 -0.11 4.53 -11.66
N ALA A 115 -0.30 4.01 -10.44
CA ALA A 115 0.20 4.66 -9.22
C ALA A 115 1.65 4.33 -8.89
N PHE A 116 2.11 3.11 -9.18
CA PHE A 116 3.38 2.60 -8.68
C PHE A 116 4.44 2.35 -9.76
N ASP A 117 4.05 2.18 -11.02
CA ASP A 117 5.00 1.99 -12.13
C ASP A 117 5.31 3.30 -12.89
N ASP A 118 4.75 4.43 -12.47
CA ASP A 118 5.09 5.74 -13.02
C ASP A 118 6.62 5.99 -12.91
N PRO A 119 7.30 6.39 -13.99
CA PRO A 119 8.72 6.75 -13.96
C PRO A 119 9.10 7.81 -12.91
N LYS A 120 8.15 8.64 -12.48
CA LYS A 120 8.31 9.63 -11.41
C LYS A 120 8.44 9.00 -10.04
N THR A 121 7.99 7.75 -9.84
CA THR A 121 8.19 6.97 -8.61
C THR A 121 9.66 6.63 -8.47
N ILE A 122 10.29 7.23 -7.46
CA ILE A 122 11.71 7.08 -7.14
C ILE A 122 11.96 6.12 -5.97
N GLU A 123 10.94 5.84 -5.17
CA GLU A 123 11.02 4.94 -4.03
C GLU A 123 9.72 4.14 -3.96
N LEU A 124 9.85 2.82 -3.79
CA LEU A 124 8.73 1.92 -3.55
C LEU A 124 9.11 0.87 -2.51
N THR A 125 8.28 0.72 -1.49
CA THR A 125 8.43 -0.29 -0.44
C THR A 125 7.13 -1.05 -0.23
N ILE A 126 7.25 -2.33 0.10
CA ILE A 126 6.14 -3.18 0.50
C ILE A 126 6.47 -3.75 1.87
N HIS A 127 5.56 -3.52 2.81
CA HIS A 127 5.66 -4.04 4.16
C HIS A 127 4.54 -5.03 4.39
N LYS A 128 4.88 -6.17 5.01
CA LYS A 128 3.86 -7.02 5.60
C LYS A 128 3.41 -6.45 6.94
N MET A 129 2.16 -6.73 7.26
CA MET A 129 1.49 -6.30 8.46
C MET A 129 0.47 -7.35 8.91
N GLY A 130 -0.16 -7.15 10.06
CA GLY A 130 -1.06 -8.13 10.66
C GLY A 130 -1.00 -8.12 12.18
N ASP A 131 -1.76 -8.99 12.83
CA ASP A 131 -1.72 -9.19 14.28
C ASP A 131 -0.69 -10.25 14.73
N GLY A 132 -0.01 -10.90 13.78
CA GLY A 132 0.94 -11.98 14.03
C GLY A 132 0.29 -13.35 14.20
N GLU A 133 -1.04 -13.45 14.06
CA GLU A 133 -1.82 -14.68 14.14
C GLU A 133 -2.69 -14.85 12.89
N ALA A 134 -3.96 -14.41 12.95
CA ALA A 134 -4.94 -14.64 11.89
C ALA A 134 -4.98 -13.50 10.87
N ILE A 135 -4.76 -12.27 11.32
CA ILE A 135 -4.90 -11.11 10.46
C ILE A 135 -3.55 -10.83 9.79
N SER A 136 -3.55 -10.73 8.47
CA SER A 136 -2.36 -10.41 7.68
C SER A 136 -2.68 -9.45 6.54
N GLY A 137 -1.67 -8.74 6.05
CA GLY A 137 -1.86 -7.79 4.96
C GLY A 137 -0.57 -7.16 4.47
N LEU A 138 -0.73 -6.25 3.52
CA LEU A 138 0.36 -5.46 2.95
C LEU A 138 0.08 -3.96 3.03
N VAL A 139 1.16 -3.20 3.21
CA VAL A 139 1.20 -1.78 2.86
C VAL A 139 2.14 -1.59 1.70
N ILE A 140 1.60 -1.15 0.56
CA ILE A 140 2.37 -0.73 -0.62
C ILE A 140 2.53 0.78 -0.54
N SER A 141 3.77 1.25 -0.56
CA SER A 141 4.09 2.67 -0.45
C SER A 141 4.95 3.09 -1.63
N GLY A 142 4.53 4.15 -2.33
CA GLY A 142 5.27 4.72 -3.45
C GLY A 142 5.46 6.21 -3.24
N ARG A 143 6.64 6.72 -3.61
CA ARG A 143 6.97 8.15 -3.54
C ARG A 143 7.53 8.65 -4.86
N HIS A 144 6.95 9.74 -5.35
CA HIS A 144 7.43 10.48 -6.50
C HIS A 144 8.57 11.45 -6.13
N ALA A 145 9.37 11.84 -7.13
CA ALA A 145 10.46 12.81 -6.96
C ALA A 145 10.02 14.19 -6.43
N ASN A 146 8.77 14.60 -6.69
CA ASN A 146 8.19 15.84 -6.18
C ASN A 146 7.65 15.72 -4.73
N GLY A 147 7.81 14.55 -4.09
CA GLY A 147 7.35 14.28 -2.74
C GLY A 147 5.94 13.69 -2.65
N GLU A 148 5.17 13.63 -3.73
CA GLU A 148 3.86 12.98 -3.73
C GLU A 148 4.02 11.51 -3.31
N ALA A 149 3.31 11.09 -2.27
CA ALA A 149 3.38 9.75 -1.73
C ALA A 149 1.99 9.12 -1.64
N THR A 150 1.91 7.87 -2.07
CA THR A 150 0.68 7.08 -2.09
C THR A 150 0.90 5.82 -1.28
N PHE A 151 -0.10 5.48 -0.46
CA PHE A 151 -0.07 4.31 0.41
C PHE A 151 -1.35 3.52 0.21
N LEU A 152 -1.22 2.26 -0.20
CA LEU A 152 -2.33 1.30 -0.18
C LEU A 152 -2.14 0.38 1.02
N VAL A 153 -3.06 0.44 1.97
CA VAL A 153 -3.16 -0.50 3.10
C VAL A 153 -4.22 -1.52 2.72
N SER A 154 -3.93 -2.82 2.81
CA SER A 154 -4.91 -3.90 2.59
C SER A 154 -4.67 -5.03 3.56
N ILE A 155 -5.69 -5.39 4.34
CA ILE A 155 -5.63 -6.39 5.40
C ILE A 155 -6.81 -7.37 5.31
N GLY A 156 -6.53 -8.65 5.51
CA GLY A 156 -7.50 -9.75 5.52
C GLY A 156 -7.25 -10.70 6.69
N ASP A 157 -8.11 -11.70 6.82
CA ASP A 157 -8.04 -12.81 7.79
C ASP A 157 -7.82 -14.18 7.13
#